data_AF-A0A815XNF8-F1
#
_entry.id   AF-A0A815XNF8-F1
#
_cell.length_a   1.000
_cell.length_b   1.000
_cell.length_c   1.000
_cell.angle_alpha   90.00
_cell.angle_beta   90.00
_cell.angle_gamma   90.00
#
_symmetry.space_group_name_H-M   'P 1'
#
loop_
_entity.id
_entity.type
_entity.pdbx_description
1 polymer ?
#
loop_
_entity_poly.entity_id
_entity_poly.type
_entity_poly.pdbx_seq_one_letter_code
_entity_poly.pdbx_strand_id
1 'polypeptide(L)'
;EHWIEDYEMGNVTEFEDTIDQILKDIMPLYEQLHAYVRGRLCSKYQNRFDCDGPIPTHILGNMWAQTWHDRLDDVIPYPDTPLVNITDVLIKKQFSIHQMFTTAESFFTSIGLYPM
;
A
#
# COMPACT_ATOMS: atom_id res chain seq x y z
N GLU A 1 0.53 -22.24 -16.31
CA GLU A 1 -0.24 -21.98 -17.56
C GLU A 1 -1.69 -21.65 -17.24
N HIS A 2 -2.47 -22.56 -16.64
CA HIS A 2 -3.92 -22.35 -16.41
C HIS A 2 -4.32 -21.07 -15.64
N TRP A 3 -3.54 -20.61 -14.66
CA TRP A 3 -3.82 -19.35 -13.93
C TRP A 3 -3.60 -18.08 -14.77
N ILE A 4 -2.84 -18.17 -15.86
CA ILE A 4 -2.51 -17.03 -16.71
C ILE A 4 -3.54 -16.92 -17.86
N GLU A 5 -4.28 -17.99 -18.15
CA GLU A 5 -5.26 -18.03 -19.25
C GLU A 5 -6.35 -16.96 -19.13
N ASP A 6 -6.74 -16.59 -17.91
CA ASP A 6 -7.74 -15.54 -17.65
C ASP A 6 -7.36 -14.16 -18.21
N TYR A 7 -6.07 -13.94 -18.52
CA TYR A 7 -5.58 -12.70 -19.12
C TYR A 7 -5.67 -12.67 -20.64
N GLU A 8 -6.03 -13.81 -21.28
CA GLU A 8 -6.21 -13.96 -22.73
C GLU A 8 -5.03 -13.45 -23.58
N MET A 9 -3.84 -13.39 -23.00
CA MET A 9 -2.61 -13.05 -23.71
C MET A 9 -2.18 -14.25 -24.56
N GLY A 10 -1.88 -14.00 -25.84
CA GLY A 10 -1.87 -15.05 -26.87
C GLY A 10 -0.85 -16.17 -26.64
N ASN A 11 0.18 -15.92 -25.83
CA ASN A 11 1.08 -16.94 -25.31
C ASN A 11 1.58 -16.56 -23.89
N VAL A 12 2.05 -17.55 -23.14
CA VAL A 12 2.57 -17.36 -21.76
C VAL A 12 3.76 -16.40 -21.73
N THR A 13 4.59 -16.44 -22.77
CA THR A 13 5.79 -15.58 -22.88
C THR A 13 5.43 -14.10 -22.93
N GLU A 14 4.37 -13.70 -23.63
CA GLU A 14 3.89 -12.33 -23.74
C GLU A 14 3.44 -11.80 -22.37
N PHE A 15 2.74 -12.64 -21.58
CA PHE A 15 2.38 -12.29 -20.21
C PHE A 15 3.61 -12.10 -19.32
N GLU A 16 4.54 -13.06 -19.32
CA GLU A 16 5.78 -12.98 -18.53
C GLU A 16 6.63 -11.76 -18.91
N ASP A 17 6.83 -11.51 -20.19
CA ASP A 17 7.56 -10.35 -20.71
C ASP A 17 6.90 -9.03 -20.29
N THR A 18 5.56 -8.97 -20.29
CA THR A 18 4.80 -7.78 -19.87
C THR A 18 4.99 -7.52 -18.37
N ILE A 19 4.88 -8.54 -17.53
CA ILE A 19 5.10 -8.42 -16.07
C ILE A 19 6.55 -8.02 -15.77
N ASP A 20 7.52 -8.63 -16.45
CA ASP A 20 8.93 -8.29 -16.32
C ASP A 20 9.20 -6.83 -16.70
N GLN A 21 8.55 -6.32 -17.74
CA GLN A 21 8.69 -4.92 -18.14
C GLN A 21 8.07 -3.97 -17.11
N ILE A 22 6.88 -4.26 -16.61
CA ILE A 22 6.24 -3.47 -15.55
C ILE A 22 7.12 -3.46 -14.28
N LEU A 23 7.70 -4.60 -13.92
CA LEU A 23 8.60 -4.69 -12.76
C LEU A 23 9.85 -3.83 -12.96
N LYS A 24 10.45 -3.85 -14.16
CA LYS A 24 11.60 -2.99 -14.51
C LYS A 24 11.24 -1.50 -14.44
N ASP A 25 10.04 -1.12 -14.90
CA ASP A 25 9.59 0.26 -14.90
C ASP A 25 9.34 0.78 -13.47
N ILE A 26 8.86 -0.07 -12.56
CA ILE A 26 8.61 0.26 -11.15
C ILE A 26 9.89 0.21 -10.30
N MET A 27 10.89 -0.60 -10.69
CA MET A 27 12.09 -0.85 -9.90
C MET A 27 12.79 0.42 -9.38
N PRO A 28 13.00 1.49 -10.19
CA PRO A 28 13.66 2.70 -9.70
C PRO A 28 12.89 3.36 -8.54
N LEU A 29 11.56 3.37 -8.59
CA LEU A 29 10.73 3.89 -7.51
C LEU A 29 10.81 3.00 -6.27
N TYR A 30 10.74 1.68 -6.46
CA TYR A 30 10.84 0.72 -5.38
C TYR A 30 12.19 0.81 -4.66
N GLU A 31 13.30 0.94 -5.37
CA GLU A 31 14.64 1.07 -4.79
C GLU A 31 14.77 2.32 -3.92
N GLN A 32 14.26 3.47 -4.39
CA GLN A 32 14.26 4.72 -3.61
C GLN A 32 13.41 4.59 -2.35
N LEU A 33 12.20 4.01 -2.47
CA LEU A 33 11.32 3.77 -1.34
C LEU A 33 11.96 2.78 -0.34
N HIS A 34 12.50 1.67 -0.82
CA HIS A 34 13.18 0.66 -0.02
C HIS A 34 14.37 1.27 0.73
N ALA A 35 15.23 2.03 0.05
CA ALA A 35 16.38 2.69 0.67
C ALA A 35 15.93 3.70 1.75
N TYR A 36 14.90 4.50 1.46
CA TYR A 36 14.33 5.45 2.42
C TYR A 36 13.81 4.73 3.68
N VAL A 37 12.97 3.71 3.49
CA VAL A 37 12.39 2.92 4.59
C VAL A 37 13.51 2.24 5.39
N ARG A 38 14.49 1.63 4.72
CA ARG A 38 15.66 1.02 5.37
C ARG A 38 16.40 2.03 6.25
N GLY A 39 16.69 3.23 5.74
CA GLY A 39 17.36 4.29 6.51
C GLY A 39 16.59 4.73 7.76
N ARG A 40 15.26 4.84 7.66
CA ARG A 40 14.37 5.15 8.79
C ARG A 40 14.37 4.03 9.83
N LEU A 41 14.22 2.78 9.40
CA LEU A 41 14.22 1.61 10.28
C LEU A 41 15.59 1.39 10.95
N CYS A 42 16.69 1.65 10.24
CA CYS A 42 18.03 1.64 10.79
C CYS A 42 18.21 2.64 11.94
N SER A 43 17.70 3.86 11.75
CA SER A 43 17.72 4.88 12.80
C SER A 43 16.94 4.46 14.05
N LYS A 44 15.83 3.73 13.86
CA LYS A 44 14.98 3.22 14.94
C LYS A 44 15.56 1.99 15.66
N TYR A 45 16.07 1.02 14.91
CA TYR A 45 16.50 -0.28 15.46
C TYR A 45 18.01 -0.39 15.71
N GLN A 46 18.82 0.60 15.34
CA GLN A 46 20.24 0.80 15.68
C GLN A 46 21.07 -0.49 15.90
N ASN A 47 21.87 -0.88 14.90
CA ASN A 47 22.78 -2.03 14.93
C ASN A 47 22.11 -3.41 15.11
N ARG A 48 20.77 -3.50 15.03
CA ARG A 48 20.06 -4.79 15.07
C ARG A 48 19.97 -5.51 13.73
N PHE A 49 20.30 -4.83 12.64
CA PHE A 49 20.45 -5.42 11.32
C PHE A 49 21.42 -4.59 10.48
N ASP A 50 21.92 -5.18 9.40
CA ASP A 50 22.82 -4.53 8.45
C ASP A 50 22.08 -3.46 7.64
N CYS A 51 22.50 -2.20 7.79
CA CYS A 51 21.88 -1.06 7.13
C CYS A 51 22.22 -0.93 5.64
N ASP A 52 23.26 -1.62 5.19
CA ASP A 52 23.64 -1.69 3.78
C ASP A 52 23.03 -2.93 3.10
N GLY A 53 22.57 -3.91 3.90
CA GLY A 53 21.92 -5.14 3.46
C GLY A 53 20.39 -5.06 3.28
N PRO A 54 19.72 -6.19 3.03
CA PRO A 54 18.26 -6.26 2.90
C PRO A 54 17.54 -5.97 4.23
N ILE A 55 16.32 -5.44 4.15
CA ILE A 55 15.50 -5.23 5.35
C ILE A 55 15.00 -6.59 5.87
N PRO A 56 15.12 -6.89 7.17
CA PRO A 56 14.53 -8.09 7.75
C PRO A 56 13.00 -8.12 7.58
N THR A 57 12.44 -9.25 7.15
CA THR A 57 11.00 -9.37 6.85
C THR A 57 10.09 -9.10 8.06
N HIS A 58 10.48 -9.57 9.24
CA HIS A 58 9.67 -9.49 10.47
C HIS A 58 9.50 -8.06 11.04
N ILE A 59 10.20 -7.05 10.50
CA ILE A 59 10.08 -5.66 10.98
C ILE A 59 9.19 -4.78 10.09
N LEU A 60 8.60 -5.32 9.01
CA LEU A 60 7.92 -4.56 7.96
C LEU A 60 6.41 -4.36 8.12
N GLY A 61 5.80 -4.72 9.25
CA GLY A 61 4.38 -4.43 9.49
C GLY A 61 3.54 -5.65 9.75
N ASN A 62 3.62 -6.54 8.77
CA ASN A 62 2.84 -7.76 8.70
C ASN A 62 3.77 -8.98 8.60
N MET A 63 3.22 -10.17 8.84
CA MET A 63 3.96 -11.43 8.91
C MET A 63 4.77 -11.76 7.64
N TRP A 64 4.31 -11.31 6.46
CA TRP A 64 4.89 -11.63 5.16
C TRP A 64 5.57 -10.44 4.47
N ALA A 65 5.64 -9.27 5.12
CA ALA A 65 6.17 -8.03 4.55
C ALA A 65 5.51 -7.59 3.22
N GLN A 66 4.29 -8.07 2.92
CA GLN A 66 3.58 -7.78 1.67
C GLN A 66 3.13 -6.32 1.54
N THR A 67 2.85 -5.64 2.67
CA THR A 67 2.54 -4.21 2.73
C THR A 67 3.23 -3.55 3.93
N TRP A 68 3.67 -2.31 3.80
CA TRP A 68 4.44 -1.63 4.85
C TRP A 68 3.68 -0.52 5.57
N HIS A 69 2.37 -0.42 5.34
CA HIS A 69 1.52 0.64 5.90
C HIS A 69 1.51 0.67 7.45
N ASP A 70 1.66 -0.47 8.12
CA ASP A 70 1.78 -0.54 9.59
C ASP A 70 3.09 0.06 10.13
N ARG A 71 4.01 0.48 9.24
CA ARG A 71 5.25 1.20 9.57
C ARG A 71 5.18 2.69 9.24
N LEU A 72 4.01 3.21 8.87
CA LEU A 72 3.84 4.62 8.46
C LEU A 72 4.39 5.60 9.50
N ASP A 73 4.17 5.35 10.78
CA ASP A 73 4.67 6.20 11.87
C ASP A 73 6.22 6.27 11.92
N ASP A 74 6.91 5.21 11.50
CA ASP A 74 8.38 5.16 11.50
C ASP A 74 8.98 5.92 10.33
N VAL A 75 8.22 6.00 9.23
CA VAL A 75 8.69 6.49 7.93
C VAL A 75 8.02 7.79 7.51
N ILE A 76 7.24 8.43 8.39
CA ILE A 76 6.60 9.71 8.08
C ILE A 76 7.68 10.78 7.83
N PRO A 77 7.70 11.46 6.66
CA PRO A 77 8.74 12.43 6.35
C PRO A 77 8.65 13.71 7.21
N TYR A 78 7.42 14.14 7.51
CA TYR A 78 7.12 15.36 8.25
C TYR A 78 6.24 15.04 9.46
N PRO A 79 6.83 14.65 10.61
CA PRO A 79 6.08 14.15 11.77
C PRO A 79 5.15 15.21 12.40
N ASP A 80 5.48 16.50 12.23
CA ASP A 80 4.69 17.61 12.78
C ASP A 80 3.42 17.91 11.96
N THR A 81 3.25 17.27 10.81
CA THR A 81 2.07 17.44 9.94
C THR A 81 1.19 16.19 10.04
N PRO A 82 0.14 16.22 10.89
CA PRO A 82 -0.70 15.05 11.09
C PRO A 82 -1.50 14.69 9.83
N LEU A 83 -1.66 13.39 9.58
CA LEU A 83 -2.56 12.90 8.55
C LEU A 83 -4.01 13.19 8.91
N VAL A 84 -4.85 13.36 7.89
CA VAL A 84 -6.28 13.59 8.08
C VAL A 84 -6.92 12.33 8.67
N ASN A 85 -7.45 12.46 9.88
CA ASN A 85 -8.23 11.42 10.55
C ASN A 85 -9.60 11.97 10.92
N ILE A 86 -10.67 11.40 10.33
CA ILE A 86 -12.05 11.86 10.51
C ILE A 86 -12.82 11.08 11.58
N THR A 87 -12.19 10.09 12.22
CA THR A 87 -12.85 9.17 13.16
C THR A 87 -13.60 9.90 14.28
N ASP A 88 -12.95 10.87 14.93
CA ASP A 88 -13.56 11.65 15.99
C ASP A 88 -14.77 12.48 15.51
N VAL A 89 -14.71 12.97 14.27
CA VAL A 89 -15.81 13.72 13.66
C VAL A 89 -17.00 12.79 13.40
N LEU A 90 -16.75 11.57 12.91
CA LEU A 90 -17.79 10.57 12.69
C LEU A 90 -18.42 10.13 14.01
N ILE A 91 -17.62 9.88 15.05
CA ILE A 91 -18.12 9.51 16.39
C ILE A 91 -18.97 10.65 16.97
N LYS A 92 -18.48 11.90 16.93
CA LYS A 92 -19.22 13.09 17.42
C LYS A 92 -20.53 13.30 16.67
N LYS A 93 -20.57 12.98 15.37
CA LYS A 93 -21.79 13.04 14.55
C LYS A 93 -22.70 11.82 14.72
N GLN A 94 -22.33 10.85 15.56
CA GLN A 94 -23.02 9.57 15.69
C GLN A 94 -23.26 8.90 14.33
N PHE A 95 -22.25 8.99 13.46
CA PHE A 95 -22.35 8.52 12.09
C PHE A 95 -22.51 7.00 12.06
N SER A 96 -23.69 6.55 11.66
CA SER A 96 -24.06 5.13 11.71
C SER A 96 -23.46 4.34 10.55
N ILE A 97 -23.36 3.02 10.72
CA ILE A 97 -22.96 2.10 9.66
C ILE A 97 -23.84 2.28 8.42
N HIS A 98 -25.16 2.44 8.61
CA HIS A 98 -26.08 2.68 7.50
C HIS A 98 -25.73 3.97 6.74
N GLN A 99 -25.43 5.07 7.44
CA GLN A 99 -25.00 6.31 6.79
C GLN A 99 -23.69 6.16 6.01
N MET A 100 -22.76 5.30 6.46
CA MET A 100 -21.54 4.98 5.68
C MET A 100 -21.90 4.34 4.34
N PHE A 101 -22.81 3.36 4.34
CA PHE A 101 -23.27 2.71 3.11
C PHE A 101 -24.03 3.69 2.20
N THR A 102 -24.97 4.48 2.73
CA THR A 102 -25.71 5.48 1.94
C THR A 102 -24.79 6.55 1.36
N THR A 103 -23.72 6.92 2.07
CA THR A 103 -22.71 7.86 1.55
C THR A 103 -21.91 7.26 0.40
N ALA A 104 -21.51 5.99 0.51
CA ALA A 104 -20.83 5.28 -0.57
C ALA A 104 -21.74 5.12 -1.80
N GLU A 105 -23.01 4.77 -1.60
CA GLU A 105 -24.01 4.70 -2.68
C GLU A 105 -24.23 6.06 -3.34
N SER A 106 -24.33 7.14 -2.54
CA SER A 106 -24.46 8.50 -3.07
C SER A 106 -23.27 8.88 -3.96
N PHE A 107 -22.06 8.45 -3.60
CA PHE A 107 -20.87 8.64 -4.44
C PHE A 107 -21.01 7.90 -5.78
N PHE A 108 -21.34 6.61 -5.78
CA PHE A 108 -21.46 5.82 -7.01
C PHE A 108 -22.59 6.30 -7.93
N THR A 109 -23.75 6.66 -7.36
CA THR A 109 -24.87 7.23 -8.13
C THR A 109 -24.53 8.63 -8.67
N SER A 110 -23.72 9.43 -7.97
CA SER A 110 -23.27 10.73 -8.46
C SER A 110 -22.40 10.66 -9.72
N ILE A 111 -21.72 9.53 -9.96
CA ILE A 111 -20.95 9.26 -11.19
C ILE A 111 -21.74 8.45 -12.22
N GLY A 112 -23.06 8.30 -12.02
CA GLY A 112 -23.97 7.69 -12.99
C GLY A 112 -24.07 6.16 -12.93
N LEU A 113 -23.54 5.52 -11.89
CA LEU A 113 -23.75 4.09 -11.67
C LEU A 113 -25.13 3.82 -11.05
N TYR A 114 -25.56 2.56 -11.17
CA TYR A 114 -26.84 2.13 -10.61
C TYR A 114 -26.82 2.14 -9.07
N PRO A 115 -27.94 2.53 -8.43
CA PRO A 115 -28.12 2.37 -6.98
C PRO A 115 -28.17 0.88 -6.60
N MET A 116 -27.98 0.60 -5.32
CA MET A 116 -27.99 -0.76 -4.76
C MET A 116 -29.40 -1.26 -4.41
#